data_AF-A0A2G2F230-F1
#
_entry.id   AF-A0A2G2F230-F1
#
_cell.length_a   1.000
_cell.length_b   1.000
_cell.length_c   1.000
_cell.angle_alpha   90.00
_cell.angle_beta   90.00
_cell.angle_gamma   90.00
#
_symmetry.space_group_name_H-M   'P 1'
#
loop_
_entity.id
_entity.type
_entity.pdbx_description
1 polymer ?
#
loop_
_entity_poly.entity_id
_entity_poly.type
_entity_poly.pdbx_seq_one_letter_code
_entity_poly.pdbx_strand_id
1 'polypeptide(L)'
;MNYKISICHPDKKEIEIIPNSLDSKKALAFFNDYPWMEQLELLDNMNQAKVQYSPSVRFTNTKNNISLEMTADSKDGKLFFSLWFERPVRTKILFGLLGEKDKMKLTDKWGFDHASSKQHLTAFLKENYGEVERIMKK
;
A
#
# COMPACT_ATOMS: atom_id res chain seq x y z
N MET A 1 -12.62 0.26 13.05
CA MET A 1 -12.13 1.11 11.96
C MET A 1 -12.27 0.34 10.66
N ASN A 2 -12.58 1.01 9.56
CA ASN A 2 -12.82 0.35 8.28
C ASN A 2 -11.87 0.85 7.20
N TYR A 3 -11.53 -0.03 6.27
CA TYR A 3 -10.57 0.19 5.20
C TYR A 3 -11.17 -0.21 3.86
N LYS A 4 -11.07 0.68 2.88
CA LYS A 4 -11.30 0.33 1.47
C LYS A 4 -10.06 -0.39 0.96
N ILE A 5 -10.28 -1.44 0.17
CA ILE A 5 -9.21 -2.17 -0.50
C ILE A 5 -9.33 -1.94 -2.00
N SER A 6 -8.22 -1.53 -2.62
CA SER A 6 -8.09 -1.46 -4.07
C SER A 6 -6.89 -2.28 -4.53
N ILE A 7 -7.03 -2.97 -5.66
CA ILE A 7 -6.07 -3.95 -6.16
C ILE A 7 -5.72 -3.60 -7.59
N CYS A 8 -4.42 -3.51 -7.85
CA CYS A 8 -3.88 -3.41 -9.21
C CYS A 8 -3.46 -4.81 -9.64
N HIS A 9 -4.11 -5.34 -10.67
CA HIS A 9 -3.76 -6.66 -11.23
C HIS A 9 -2.86 -6.50 -12.46
N PRO A 10 -1.93 -7.43 -12.72
CA PRO A 10 -1.08 -7.38 -13.91
C PRO A 10 -1.85 -7.32 -15.23
N ASP A 11 -3.00 -7.99 -15.30
CA ASP A 11 -3.78 -8.22 -16.51
C ASP A 11 -5.04 -7.35 -16.65
N LYS A 12 -5.37 -6.54 -15.64
CA LYS A 12 -6.56 -5.68 -15.65
C LYS A 12 -6.16 -4.22 -15.68
N LYS A 13 -6.70 -3.48 -16.66
CA LYS A 13 -6.50 -2.03 -16.75
C LYS A 13 -7.24 -1.27 -15.66
N GLU A 14 -8.43 -1.76 -15.32
CA GLU A 14 -9.25 -1.17 -14.26
C GLU A 14 -8.81 -1.68 -12.89
N ILE A 15 -8.70 -0.76 -11.93
CA ILE A 15 -8.37 -1.09 -10.54
C ILE A 15 -9.58 -1.78 -9.91
N GLU A 16 -9.36 -2.96 -9.36
CA GLU A 16 -10.42 -3.69 -8.66
C GLU A 16 -10.66 -3.07 -7.28
N ILE A 17 -11.92 -2.78 -6.96
CA ILE A 17 -12.32 -2.26 -5.65
C ILE A 17 -13.10 -3.36 -4.93
N ILE A 18 -12.60 -3.81 -3.78
CA ILE A 18 -13.31 -4.79 -2.97
C ILE A 18 -14.61 -4.14 -2.46
N PRO A 19 -15.79 -4.73 -2.75
CA PRO A 19 -17.05 -4.20 -2.27
C PRO A 19 -17.09 -4.23 -0.74
N ASN A 20 -17.51 -3.09 -0.17
CA ASN A 20 -17.53 -2.84 1.27
C ASN A 20 -16.15 -2.66 1.91
N SER A 21 -16.13 -1.82 2.94
CA SER A 21 -14.93 -1.61 3.73
C SER A 21 -14.72 -2.74 4.73
N LEU A 22 -13.47 -3.18 4.92
CA LEU A 22 -13.09 -4.22 5.85
C LEU A 22 -12.63 -3.64 7.19
N ASP A 23 -12.92 -4.33 8.29
CA ASP A 23 -12.28 -4.01 9.58
C ASP A 23 -10.79 -4.38 9.58
N SER A 24 -10.04 -3.94 10.59
CA SER A 24 -8.59 -4.21 10.69
C SER A 24 -8.24 -5.71 10.68
N LYS A 25 -9.08 -6.59 11.24
CA LYS A 25 -8.79 -8.03 11.26
C LYS A 25 -8.98 -8.63 9.87
N LYS A 26 -10.07 -8.26 9.18
CA LYS A 26 -10.36 -8.71 7.81
C LYS A 26 -9.38 -8.14 6.80
N ALA A 27 -8.96 -6.88 6.95
CA ALA A 27 -7.93 -6.29 6.10
C ALA A 27 -6.57 -6.99 6.25
N LEU A 28 -6.19 -7.36 7.49
CA LEU A 28 -4.96 -8.12 7.72
C LEU A 28 -5.07 -9.55 7.18
N ALA A 29 -6.22 -10.21 7.33
CA ALA A 29 -6.46 -11.52 6.74
C ALA A 29 -6.34 -11.46 5.22
N PHE A 30 -7.01 -10.48 4.60
CA PHE A 30 -6.93 -10.22 3.15
C PHE A 30 -5.49 -10.12 2.66
N PHE A 31 -4.61 -9.39 3.36
CA PHE A 31 -3.19 -9.30 3.00
C PHE A 31 -2.48 -10.66 3.00
N ASN A 32 -2.73 -11.51 4.00
CA ASN A 32 -2.07 -12.82 4.08
C ASN A 32 -2.62 -13.82 3.07
N ASP A 33 -3.91 -13.72 2.78
CA ASP A 33 -4.63 -14.67 1.93
C ASP A 33 -4.59 -14.27 0.45
N TYR A 34 -4.15 -13.04 0.13
CA TYR A 34 -4.01 -12.58 -1.25
C TYR A 34 -2.93 -13.39 -1.98
N PRO A 35 -3.20 -13.89 -3.21
CA PRO A 35 -2.34 -14.82 -3.92
C PRO A 35 -1.14 -14.10 -4.57
N TRP A 36 -0.24 -13.57 -3.74
CA TRP A 36 0.87 -12.72 -4.19
C TRP A 36 1.79 -13.40 -5.20
N MET A 37 2.15 -14.67 -4.94
CA MET A 37 3.06 -15.41 -5.81
C MET A 37 2.39 -15.75 -7.13
N GLU A 38 1.12 -16.13 -7.13
CA GLU A 38 0.36 -16.42 -8.35
C GLU A 38 0.21 -15.17 -9.23
N GLN A 39 0.05 -13.99 -8.62
CA GLN A 39 0.02 -12.73 -9.37
C GLN A 39 1.39 -12.36 -9.96
N LEU A 40 2.48 -12.68 -9.26
CA LEU A 40 3.85 -12.49 -9.76
C LEU A 40 4.16 -13.49 -10.89
N GLU A 41 3.78 -14.75 -10.74
CA GLU A 41 3.89 -15.76 -11.80
C GLU A 41 3.08 -15.39 -13.04
N LEU A 42 1.88 -14.83 -12.84
CA LEU A 42 1.08 -14.27 -13.95
C LEU A 42 1.87 -13.16 -14.65
N LEU A 43 2.38 -12.19 -13.89
CA LEU A 43 3.16 -11.07 -14.42
C LEU A 43 4.38 -11.54 -15.24
N ASP A 44 5.14 -12.51 -14.73
CA ASP A 44 6.35 -13.03 -15.37
C ASP A 44 6.06 -13.76 -16.70
N ASN A 45 4.89 -14.40 -16.81
CA ASN A 45 4.48 -15.12 -18.02
C ASN A 45 3.74 -14.24 -19.04
N MET A 46 3.45 -12.98 -18.71
CA MET A 46 2.73 -12.07 -19.60
C MET A 46 3.65 -11.44 -20.65
N ASN A 47 3.07 -11.16 -21.83
CA ASN A 47 3.70 -10.23 -22.77
C ASN A 47 3.76 -8.85 -22.12
N GLN A 48 4.96 -8.29 -22.00
CA GLN A 48 5.23 -6.99 -21.38
C GLN A 48 4.37 -5.85 -21.95
N ALA A 49 4.02 -5.90 -23.25
CA ALA A 49 3.15 -4.89 -23.87
C ALA A 49 1.68 -4.96 -23.40
N LYS A 50 1.29 -6.04 -22.72
CA LYS A 50 -0.06 -6.25 -22.17
C LYS A 50 -0.14 -6.03 -20.65
N VAL A 51 1.01 -5.93 -19.97
CA VAL A 51 1.07 -5.67 -18.53
C VAL A 51 0.47 -4.29 -18.24
N GLN A 52 -0.42 -4.24 -17.25
CA GLN A 52 -1.09 -3.00 -16.82
C GLN A 52 -0.44 -2.45 -15.55
N TYR A 53 -0.16 -3.31 -14.58
CA TYR A 53 0.41 -2.92 -13.28
C TYR A 53 1.35 -3.99 -12.72
N SER A 54 2.22 -3.60 -11.80
CA SER A 54 2.77 -4.54 -10.83
C SER A 54 1.68 -4.92 -9.81
N PRO A 55 1.62 -6.19 -9.35
CA PRO A 55 0.57 -6.62 -8.44
C PRO A 55 0.65 -5.87 -7.13
N SER A 56 -0.41 -5.14 -6.78
CA SER A 56 -0.44 -4.33 -5.56
C SER A 56 -1.80 -4.33 -4.88
N VAL A 57 -1.76 -4.19 -3.56
CA VAL A 57 -2.95 -4.02 -2.72
C VAL A 57 -2.79 -2.76 -1.88
N ARG A 58 -3.76 -1.85 -2.01
CA ARG A 58 -3.84 -0.61 -1.23
C ARG A 58 -4.94 -0.69 -0.18
N PHE A 59 -4.59 -0.34 1.05
CA PHE A 59 -5.50 -0.20 2.17
C PHE A 59 -5.70 1.29 2.47
N THR A 60 -6.92 1.78 2.33
CA THR A 60 -7.26 3.20 2.57
C THR A 60 -8.23 3.32 3.73
N ASN A 61 -7.83 4.03 4.78
CA ASN A 61 -8.69 4.31 5.92
C ASN A 61 -9.86 5.21 5.49
N THR A 62 -11.09 4.76 5.73
CA THR A 62 -12.29 5.45 5.23
C THR A 62 -12.60 6.78 5.93
N LYS A 63 -12.00 7.03 7.09
CA LYS A 63 -12.26 8.24 7.89
C LYS A 63 -11.35 9.40 7.48
N ASN A 64 -10.07 9.12 7.20
CA ASN A 64 -9.05 10.16 7.02
C ASN A 64 -8.31 10.07 5.67
N ASN A 65 -8.65 9.10 4.81
CA ASN A 65 -8.04 8.88 3.49
C ASN A 65 -6.53 8.63 3.52
N ILE A 66 -5.96 8.29 4.69
CA ILE A 66 -4.58 7.81 4.78
C ILE A 66 -4.53 6.41 4.17
N SER A 67 -3.54 6.14 3.32
CA SER A 67 -3.39 4.86 2.65
C SER A 67 -2.00 4.26 2.81
N LEU A 68 -1.96 2.93 2.83
CA LEU A 68 -0.74 2.14 2.71
C LEU A 68 -0.95 1.13 1.59
N GLU A 69 -0.09 1.15 0.59
CA GLU A 69 -0.07 0.20 -0.51
C GLU A 69 1.17 -0.67 -0.47
N MET A 70 0.99 -1.92 -0.87
CA MET A 70 1.99 -2.97 -0.89
C MET A 70 2.05 -3.49 -2.32
N THR A 71 3.14 -3.23 -3.02
CA THR A 71 3.39 -3.76 -4.36
C THR A 71 4.36 -4.92 -4.23
N ALA A 72 3.94 -6.09 -4.67
CA ALA A 72 4.74 -7.30 -4.60
C ALA A 72 5.81 -7.33 -5.70
N ASP A 73 6.91 -7.98 -5.35
CA ASP A 73 8.03 -8.30 -6.22
C ASP A 73 8.58 -9.67 -5.81
N SER A 74 9.32 -10.33 -6.70
CA SER A 74 9.99 -11.59 -6.39
C SER A 74 11.46 -11.56 -6.74
N LYS A 75 12.28 -12.15 -5.87
CA LYS A 75 13.70 -12.36 -6.16
C LYS A 75 14.11 -13.74 -5.65
N ASP A 76 14.66 -14.55 -6.53
CA ASP A 76 15.09 -15.93 -6.22
C ASP A 76 13.99 -16.77 -5.56
N GLY A 77 12.75 -16.62 -6.03
CA GLY A 77 11.56 -17.31 -5.50
C GLY A 77 11.09 -16.80 -4.13
N LYS A 78 11.64 -15.69 -3.63
CA LYS A 78 11.22 -15.06 -2.37
C LYS A 78 10.42 -13.81 -2.64
N LEU A 79 9.32 -13.67 -1.90
CA LEU A 79 8.41 -12.54 -1.97
C LEU A 79 8.97 -11.33 -1.22
N PHE A 80 9.00 -10.20 -1.91
CA PHE A 80 9.34 -8.89 -1.36
C PHE A 80 8.27 -7.87 -1.70
N PHE A 81 8.30 -6.74 -1.00
CA PHE A 81 7.35 -5.67 -1.19
C PHE A 81 8.03 -4.31 -1.20
N SER A 82 7.52 -3.43 -2.06
CA SER A 82 7.60 -1.99 -1.83
C SER A 82 6.34 -1.52 -1.12
N LEU A 83 6.53 -0.64 -0.14
CA LEU A 83 5.47 0.01 0.61
C LEU A 83 5.33 1.44 0.12
N TRP A 84 4.09 1.91 0.02
CA TRP A 84 3.72 3.23 -0.47
C TRP A 84 2.77 3.85 0.54
N PHE A 85 3.27 4.79 1.34
CA PHE A 85 2.52 5.41 2.43
C PHE A 85 2.08 6.83 2.05
N GLU A 86 0.76 7.01 1.89
CA GLU A 86 0.15 8.28 1.53
C GLU A 86 -0.63 8.86 2.71
N ARG A 87 -0.29 10.09 3.10
CA ARG A 87 -0.90 10.78 4.25
C ARG A 87 -0.88 12.29 4.08
N PRO A 88 -1.77 13.04 4.73
CA PRO A 88 -1.70 14.50 4.74
C PRO A 88 -0.47 14.93 5.54
N VAL A 89 0.26 15.92 5.01
CA VAL A 89 1.38 16.57 5.68
C VAL A 89 1.17 18.07 5.61
N ARG A 90 1.36 18.71 6.75
CA ARG A 90 1.22 20.16 6.88
C ARG A 90 2.46 20.84 6.33
N THR A 91 2.27 21.73 5.36
CA THR A 91 3.37 22.45 4.71
C THR A 91 3.19 23.95 4.89
N LYS A 92 4.28 24.64 5.24
CA LYS A 92 4.30 26.10 5.38
C LYS A 92 4.51 26.74 4.01
N ILE A 93 3.64 27.67 3.64
CA ILE A 93 3.78 28.42 2.39
C ILE A 93 4.58 29.70 2.69
N LEU A 94 5.66 29.95 1.93
CA LEU A 94 6.55 31.10 2.11
C LEU A 94 6.96 31.33 3.58
N PHE A 95 7.58 30.31 4.20
CA PHE A 95 7.97 30.32 5.62
C PHE A 95 6.81 30.54 6.62
N GLY A 96 5.56 30.37 6.19
CA GLY A 96 4.35 30.56 7.01
C GLY A 96 3.64 31.89 6.77
N LEU A 97 4.17 32.75 5.89
CA LEU A 97 3.57 34.05 5.56
C LEU A 97 2.18 33.93 4.91
N LEU A 98 1.94 32.83 4.18
CA LEU A 98 0.64 32.54 3.57
C LEU A 98 -0.09 31.39 4.30
N GLY A 99 0.27 31.14 5.55
CA GLY A 99 -0.30 30.08 6.38
C GLY A 99 0.21 28.68 6.06
N GLU A 100 -0.58 27.70 6.49
CA GLU A 100 -0.28 26.27 6.37
C GLU A 100 -1.34 25.59 5.50
N LYS A 101 -0.91 24.69 4.62
CA LYS A 101 -1.80 23.88 3.79
C LYS A 101 -1.48 22.40 3.96
N ASP A 102 -2.54 21.60 4.06
CA ASP A 102 -2.45 20.14 4.01
C ASP A 102 -2.23 19.70 2.56
N LYS A 103 -1.16 18.94 2.36
CA LYS A 103 -0.85 18.29 1.08
C LYS A 103 -0.69 16.79 1.32
N MET A 104 -1.31 15.97 0.50
CA MET A 104 -1.03 14.53 0.52
C MET A 104 0.43 14.31 0.09
N LYS A 105 1.19 13.62 0.93
CA LYS A 105 2.55 13.21 0.66
C LYS A 105 2.58 11.70 0.52
N LEU A 106 3.07 11.25 -0.63
CA LEU A 106 3.45 9.86 -0.85
C LEU A 106 4.91 9.66 -0.42
N THR A 107 5.19 8.57 0.27
CA THR A 107 6.55 8.13 0.59
C THR A 107 6.63 6.65 0.35
N ASP A 108 7.61 6.21 -0.42
CA ASP A 108 7.82 4.81 -0.73
C ASP A 108 9.13 4.27 -0.13
N LYS A 109 9.15 2.97 0.12
CA LYS A 109 10.33 2.24 0.60
C LYS A 109 10.26 0.78 0.20
N TRP A 110 11.38 0.20 -0.21
CA TRP A 110 11.44 -1.08 -0.89
C TRP A 110 12.19 -2.12 -0.05
N GLY A 111 12.04 -3.40 -0.40
CA GLY A 111 12.84 -4.50 0.16
C GLY A 111 12.29 -5.11 1.44
N PHE A 112 10.99 -5.01 1.69
CA PHE A 112 10.36 -5.66 2.84
C PHE A 112 9.96 -7.09 2.50
N ASP A 113 10.29 -8.06 3.36
CA ASP A 113 9.73 -9.39 3.26
C ASP A 113 8.27 -9.42 3.72
N HIS A 114 7.58 -10.54 3.51
CA HIS A 114 6.17 -10.70 3.91
C HIS A 114 5.95 -10.43 5.42
N ALA A 115 6.87 -10.88 6.29
CA ALA A 115 6.74 -10.71 7.73
C ALA A 115 6.84 -9.23 8.16
N SER A 116 7.82 -8.51 7.64
CA SER A 116 8.03 -7.08 7.90
C SER A 116 6.88 -6.24 7.32
N SER A 117 6.45 -6.54 6.10
CA SER A 117 5.27 -5.96 5.47
C SER A 117 4.03 -6.13 6.35
N LYS A 118 3.77 -7.35 6.84
CA LYS A 118 2.65 -7.63 7.75
C LYS A 118 2.72 -6.82 9.04
N GLN A 119 3.91 -6.64 9.62
CA GLN A 119 4.09 -5.81 10.82
C GLN A 119 3.74 -4.33 10.53
N HIS A 120 4.18 -3.82 9.38
CA HIS A 120 3.90 -2.44 8.97
C HIS A 120 2.42 -2.21 8.68
N LEU A 121 1.77 -3.15 7.97
CA LEU A 121 0.33 -3.14 7.79
C LEU A 121 -0.40 -3.20 9.14
N THR A 122 0.06 -4.03 10.08
CA THR A 122 -0.56 -4.12 11.42
C THR A 122 -0.47 -2.79 12.17
N ALA A 123 0.67 -2.09 12.10
CA ALA A 123 0.82 -0.76 12.69
C ALA A 123 -0.13 0.26 12.03
N PHE A 124 -0.21 0.24 10.69
CA PHE A 124 -1.14 1.07 9.92
C PHE A 124 -2.60 0.81 10.30
N LEU A 125 -3.02 -0.45 10.35
CA LEU A 125 -4.41 -0.85 10.64
C LEU A 125 -4.83 -0.56 12.09
N LYS A 126 -3.86 -0.32 12.99
CA LYS A 126 -4.04 0.18 14.36
C LYS A 126 -3.93 1.71 14.45
N GLU A 127 -3.86 2.40 13.32
CA GLU A 127 -3.69 3.86 13.19
C GLU A 127 -2.43 4.41 13.86
N ASN A 128 -1.41 3.56 14.06
CA ASN A 128 -0.11 3.98 14.55
C ASN A 128 0.74 4.54 13.39
N TYR A 129 0.25 5.62 12.78
CA TYR A 129 0.89 6.23 11.61
C TYR A 129 2.27 6.82 11.92
N GLY A 130 2.53 7.20 13.18
CA GLY A 130 3.86 7.65 13.62
C GLY A 130 4.90 6.54 13.50
N GLU A 131 4.53 5.31 13.88
CA GLU A 131 5.38 4.14 13.70
C GLU A 131 5.62 3.82 12.23
N VAL A 132 4.56 3.82 11.41
CA VAL A 132 4.68 3.65 9.95
C VAL A 132 5.65 4.69 9.37
N GLU A 133 5.48 5.97 9.72
CA GLU A 133 6.35 7.02 9.19
C GLU A 133 7.82 6.86 9.64
N ARG A 134 8.06 6.43 10.88
CA ARG A 134 9.41 6.15 11.39
C ARG A 134 10.10 5.03 10.61
N ILE A 135 9.36 4.00 10.21
CA ILE A 135 9.86 2.89 9.39
C ILE A 135 10.19 3.36 7.97
N MET A 136 9.33 4.21 7.40
CA MET A 136 9.46 4.74 6.03
C MET A 136 10.58 5.78 5.88
N LYS A 137 11.04 6.40 6.98
CA LYS A 137 12.14 7.39 7.00
C LYS A 137 13.52 6.80 7.32
N LYS A 138 13.58 5.65 7.99
CA LYS A 138 14.84 4.90 8.23
C LYS A 138 15.34 4.26 6.95
#